data_AF-A0A0S8CJM2-F1
#
_entry.id   AF-A0A0S8CJM2-F1
#
_cell.length_a   1.000
_cell.length_b   1.000
_cell.length_c   1.000
_cell.angle_alpha   90.00
_cell.angle_beta   90.00
_cell.angle_gamma   90.00
#
_symmetry.space_group_name_H-M   'P 1'
#
loop_
_entity.id
_entity.type
_entity.pdbx_description
1 polymer ?
#
loop_
_entity_poly.entity_id
_entity_poly.type
_entity_poly.pdbx_seq_one_letter_code
_entity_poly.pdbx_strand_id
1 'polypeptide(L)'
;MLSSADPIHILRKEFRGHLEQFYAYLNLAPPYHSIEKAVQNLSNTLRTKPEEFREGLLQDATKKWILFQEIFSTSGLPKKHRGIIQHLALSSSYSVASSESLRFLRNFVDAPQQTAPERPASSTQKERAQTHIESPKKFFL
;
A
#
# COMPACT_ATOMS: atom_id res chain seq x y z
N MET A 1 -39.63 -4.62 14.98
CA MET A 1 -38.54 -3.61 15.07
C MET A 1 -37.31 -4.25 14.46
N LEU A 2 -37.06 -4.04 13.16
CA LEU A 2 -35.80 -4.50 12.54
C LEU A 2 -34.68 -3.77 13.26
N SER A 3 -33.86 -4.49 14.01
CA SER A 3 -32.67 -3.93 14.66
C SER A 3 -31.84 -3.26 13.57
N SER A 4 -31.82 -1.92 13.53
CA SER A 4 -30.91 -1.18 12.65
C SER A 4 -29.51 -1.63 13.01
N ALA A 5 -28.94 -2.51 12.18
CA ALA A 5 -27.66 -3.11 12.47
C ALA A 5 -26.62 -1.98 12.62
N ASP A 6 -25.74 -2.12 13.61
CA ASP A 6 -24.68 -1.15 13.90
C ASP A 6 -23.98 -0.72 12.60
N PRO A 7 -23.95 0.59 12.25
CA PRO A 7 -23.31 1.08 11.04
C PRO A 7 -21.86 0.59 10.88
N ILE A 8 -21.13 0.42 11.99
CA ILE A 8 -19.76 -0.10 11.95
C ILE A 8 -19.77 -1.56 11.50
N HIS A 9 -20.70 -2.39 11.99
CA HIS A 9 -20.82 -3.78 11.58
C HIS A 9 -21.14 -3.90 10.08
N ILE A 10 -22.09 -3.10 9.58
CA ILE A 10 -22.47 -3.07 8.16
C ILE A 10 -21.25 -2.72 7.29
N LEU A 11 -20.59 -1.59 7.59
CA LEU A 11 -19.44 -1.11 6.83
C LEU A 11 -18.26 -2.10 6.85
N ARG A 12 -18.01 -2.78 7.97
CA ARG A 12 -16.99 -3.84 8.05
C ARG A 12 -17.30 -5.01 7.13
N LYS A 13 -18.55 -5.46 7.12
CA LYS A 13 -18.99 -6.60 6.29
C LYS A 13 -18.87 -6.25 4.80
N GLU A 14 -19.32 -5.06 4.41
CA GLU A 14 -19.20 -4.57 3.03
C GLU A 14 -17.74 -4.44 2.60
N PHE A 15 -16.90 -3.80 3.44
CA PHE A 15 -15.49 -3.63 3.13
C PHE A 15 -14.77 -4.98 2.95
N ARG A 16 -15.00 -5.94 3.86
CA ARG A 16 -14.45 -7.29 3.72
C ARG A 16 -14.91 -7.94 2.42
N GLY A 17 -16.21 -7.88 2.11
CA GLY A 17 -16.77 -8.45 0.89
C GLY A 17 -16.13 -7.88 -0.37
N HIS A 18 -15.91 -6.56 -0.43
CA HIS A 18 -15.22 -5.94 -1.56
C HIS A 18 -13.75 -6.37 -1.66
N LEU A 19 -13.04 -6.57 -0.55
CA LEU A 19 -11.66 -7.07 -0.58
C LEU A 19 -11.60 -8.51 -1.09
N GLU A 20 -12.48 -9.38 -0.62
CA GLU A 20 -12.55 -10.77 -1.07
C GLU A 20 -12.90 -10.86 -2.56
N GLN A 21 -13.91 -10.09 -3.00
CA GLN A 21 -14.28 -9.99 -4.42
C GLN A 21 -13.14 -9.43 -5.26
N PHE A 22 -12.41 -8.44 -4.77
CA PHE A 22 -11.26 -7.87 -5.47
C PHE A 22 -10.21 -8.95 -5.77
N TYR A 23 -9.78 -9.70 -4.76
CA TYR A 23 -8.82 -10.78 -4.97
C TYR A 23 -9.37 -11.90 -5.86
N ALA A 24 -10.66 -12.25 -5.72
CA ALA A 24 -11.31 -13.22 -6.58
C ALA A 24 -11.34 -12.79 -8.06
N TYR A 25 -11.66 -11.54 -8.37
CA TYR A 25 -11.65 -11.01 -9.74
C TYR A 25 -10.26 -11.00 -10.37
N LEU A 26 -9.22 -10.84 -9.56
CA LEU A 26 -7.83 -10.93 -10.01
C LEU A 26 -7.32 -12.37 -10.09
N ASN A 27 -8.16 -13.36 -9.78
CA ASN A 27 -7.79 -14.77 -9.65
C ASN A 27 -6.60 -14.99 -8.70
N LEU A 28 -6.60 -14.26 -7.58
CA LEU A 28 -5.58 -14.31 -6.54
C LEU A 28 -6.16 -14.90 -5.25
N ALA A 29 -5.35 -15.67 -4.54
CA ALA A 29 -5.69 -16.11 -3.19
C ALA A 29 -5.77 -14.88 -2.26
N PRO A 30 -6.88 -14.66 -1.53
CA PRO A 30 -6.99 -13.53 -0.63
C PRO A 30 -5.99 -13.65 0.54
N PRO A 31 -5.23 -12.60 0.87
CA PRO A 31 -4.37 -12.58 2.05
C PRO A 31 -5.23 -12.33 3.31
N TYR A 32 -6.02 -13.32 3.73
CA TYR A 32 -7.05 -13.20 4.77
C TYR A 32 -6.57 -12.50 6.05
N HIS A 33 -5.38 -12.84 6.56
CA HIS A 33 -4.83 -12.16 7.74
C HIS A 33 -4.66 -10.65 7.53
N SER A 34 -4.21 -10.22 6.35
CA SER A 34 -4.06 -8.79 6.03
C SER A 34 -5.42 -8.11 5.81
N ILE A 35 -6.39 -8.83 5.25
CA ILE A 35 -7.78 -8.36 5.12
C ILE A 35 -8.37 -8.10 6.50
N GLU A 36 -8.23 -9.03 7.44
CA GLU A 36 -8.74 -8.86 8.80
C GLU A 36 -8.12 -7.66 9.51
N LYS A 37 -6.81 -7.44 9.32
CA LYS A 37 -6.15 -6.23 9.84
C LYS A 37 -6.71 -4.95 9.24
N ALA A 38 -6.98 -4.92 7.94
CA ALA A 38 -7.60 -3.77 7.27
C ALA A 38 -9.02 -3.51 7.81
N VAL A 39 -9.83 -4.57 7.95
CA VAL A 39 -11.19 -4.50 8.50
C VAL A 39 -11.18 -4.03 9.97
N GLN A 40 -10.20 -4.47 10.76
CA GLN A 40 -10.02 -4.00 12.13
C GLN A 40 -9.60 -2.53 12.16
N ASN A 41 -8.74 -2.09 11.25
CA ASN A 41 -8.36 -0.68 11.11
C ASN A 41 -9.58 0.19 10.79
N LEU A 42 -10.40 -0.21 9.80
CA LEU A 42 -11.67 0.47 9.50
C LEU A 42 -12.57 0.61 10.74
N SER A 43 -12.74 -0.48 11.50
CA SER A 43 -13.53 -0.49 12.73
C SER A 43 -13.02 0.53 13.74
N ASN A 44 -11.70 0.55 13.97
CA ASN A 44 -11.07 1.48 14.91
C ASN A 44 -11.24 2.94 14.44
N THR A 45 -11.04 3.21 13.14
CA THR A 45 -11.26 4.53 12.56
C THR A 45 -12.70 4.98 12.77
N LEU A 46 -13.70 4.14 12.45
CA LEU A 46 -15.11 4.47 12.59
C LEU A 46 -15.54 4.71 14.04
N ARG A 47 -14.98 4.00 15.01
CA ARG A 47 -15.27 4.21 16.44
C ARG A 47 -14.86 5.59 16.95
N THR A 48 -13.92 6.25 16.28
CA THR A 48 -13.48 7.62 16.63
C THR A 48 -14.32 8.70 15.95
N LYS A 49 -15.27 8.33 15.07
CA LYS A 49 -16.10 9.26 14.32
C LYS A 49 -17.49 9.40 14.96
N PRO A 50 -18.14 10.58 14.83
CA PRO A 50 -19.51 10.79 15.27
C PRO A 50 -20.50 9.82 14.61
N GLU A 51 -21.65 9.61 15.25
CA GLU A 51 -22.67 8.70 14.75
C GLU A 51 -23.22 9.12 13.39
N GLU A 52 -23.49 10.41 13.23
CA GLU A 52 -24.01 11.03 12.02
C GLU A 52 -23.05 10.82 10.85
N PHE A 53 -21.74 10.80 11.11
CA PHE A 53 -20.75 10.48 10.10
C PHE A 53 -20.87 9.01 9.67
N ARG A 54 -21.00 8.08 10.62
CA ARG A 54 -21.10 6.64 10.32
C ARG A 54 -22.39 6.31 9.56
N GLU A 55 -23.51 6.91 9.96
CA GLU A 55 -24.79 6.78 9.25
C GLU A 55 -24.74 7.43 7.87
N GLY A 56 -24.09 8.61 7.77
CA GLY A 56 -23.89 9.29 6.50
C GLY A 56 -23.11 8.45 5.48
N LEU A 57 -22.16 7.62 5.93
CA LEU A 57 -21.45 6.67 5.05
C LEU A 57 -22.35 5.56 4.48
N LEU A 58 -23.43 5.20 5.17
CA LEU A 58 -24.39 4.20 4.66
C LEU A 58 -25.22 4.77 3.50
N GLN A 59 -25.43 6.08 3.50
CA GLN A 59 -26.23 6.78 2.48
C GLN A 59 -25.38 7.36 1.34
N ASP A 60 -24.10 7.64 1.59
CA ASP A 60 -23.18 8.27 0.64
C ASP A 60 -22.09 7.27 0.19
N ALA A 61 -22.36 6.61 -0.94
CA ALA A 61 -21.44 5.66 -1.55
C ALA A 61 -20.07 6.28 -1.91
N THR A 62 -20.03 7.58 -2.22
CA THR A 62 -18.78 8.26 -2.60
C THR A 62 -17.88 8.43 -1.38
N LYS A 63 -18.43 8.94 -0.27
CA LYS A 63 -17.69 9.08 1.00
C LYS A 63 -17.26 7.71 1.53
N LYS A 64 -18.13 6.71 1.45
CA LYS A 64 -17.82 5.33 1.80
C LYS A 64 -16.61 4.81 1.02
N TRP A 65 -16.59 5.03 -0.30
CA TRP A 65 -15.46 4.58 -1.10
C TRP A 65 -14.16 5.34 -0.82
N ILE A 66 -14.24 6.64 -0.57
CA ILE A 66 -13.05 7.42 -0.16
C ILE A 66 -12.43 6.80 1.09
N LEU A 67 -13.24 6.53 2.12
CA LEU A 67 -12.76 5.92 3.36
C LEU A 67 -12.18 4.52 3.13
N PHE A 68 -12.90 3.64 2.44
CA PHE A 68 -12.42 2.27 2.20
C PHE A 68 -11.08 2.27 1.44
N GLN A 69 -10.88 3.21 0.53
CA GLN A 69 -9.64 3.34 -0.22
C GLN A 69 -8.48 3.86 0.63
N GLU A 70 -8.75 4.81 1.52
CA GLU A 70 -7.78 5.28 2.52
C GLU A 70 -7.36 4.14 3.46
N ILE A 71 -8.32 3.35 3.95
CA ILE A 71 -8.00 2.19 4.78
C ILE A 71 -7.22 1.14 3.99
N PHE A 72 -7.59 0.88 2.74
CA PHE A 72 -6.86 -0.05 1.88
C PHE A 72 -5.40 0.41 1.68
N SER A 73 -5.18 1.66 1.29
CA SER A 73 -3.84 2.19 1.01
C SER A 73 -2.91 2.12 2.22
N THR A 74 -3.45 2.30 3.43
CA THR A 74 -2.72 2.26 4.70
C THR A 74 -2.60 0.85 5.32
N SER A 75 -3.39 -0.13 4.90
CA SER A 75 -3.45 -1.49 5.48
C SER A 75 -2.26 -2.41 5.16
N GLY A 76 -1.41 -2.02 4.22
CA GLY A 76 -0.35 -2.88 3.69
C GLY A 76 -0.82 -3.92 2.65
N LEU A 77 -2.14 -4.04 2.41
CA LEU A 77 -2.69 -4.83 1.29
C LEU A 77 -2.12 -4.43 -0.08
N PRO A 78 -1.86 -3.14 -0.40
CA PRO A 78 -1.24 -2.76 -1.68
C PRO A 78 0.15 -3.38 -1.90
N LYS A 79 0.84 -3.78 -0.83
CA LYS A 79 2.15 -4.45 -0.92
C LYS A 79 2.01 -5.93 -1.25
N LYS A 80 0.83 -6.53 -1.03
CA LYS A 80 0.54 -7.93 -1.36
C LYS A 80 0.32 -8.07 -2.86
N HIS A 81 1.05 -8.98 -3.48
CA HIS A 81 0.96 -9.25 -4.92
C HIS A 81 1.17 -8.01 -5.80
N ARG A 82 1.85 -6.97 -5.30
CA ARG A 82 1.93 -5.65 -5.94
C ARG A 82 2.31 -5.72 -7.41
N GLY A 83 3.35 -6.49 -7.76
CA GLY A 83 3.81 -6.61 -9.14
C GLY A 83 2.74 -7.22 -10.06
N ILE A 84 2.07 -8.28 -9.60
CA ILE A 84 1.00 -8.95 -10.35
C ILE A 84 -0.18 -7.99 -10.52
N ILE A 85 -0.65 -7.37 -9.44
CA ILE A 85 -1.81 -6.47 -9.46
C ILE A 85 -1.50 -5.22 -10.30
N GLN A 86 -0.30 -4.65 -10.21
CA GLN A 86 0.12 -3.53 -11.04
C GLN A 86 0.10 -3.89 -12.53
N HIS A 87 0.59 -5.07 -12.89
CA HIS A 87 0.54 -5.53 -14.28
C HIS A 87 -0.91 -5.71 -14.76
N LEU A 88 -1.79 -6.28 -13.93
CA LEU A 88 -3.21 -6.44 -14.23
C LEU A 88 -3.93 -5.08 -14.32
N ALA A 89 -3.58 -4.11 -13.47
CA ALA A 89 -4.18 -2.78 -13.48
C ALA A 89 -3.87 -1.99 -14.76
N LEU A 90 -2.71 -2.25 -15.37
CA LEU A 90 -2.29 -1.63 -16.63
C LEU A 90 -2.82 -2.37 -17.86
N SER A 91 -3.43 -3.55 -17.70
CA SER A 91 -4.01 -4.30 -18.82
C SER A 91 -5.44 -3.82 -19.11
N SER A 92 -5.80 -3.79 -20.40
CA SER A 92 -7.12 -3.33 -20.86
C SER A 92 -8.28 -4.19 -20.34
N SER A 93 -8.00 -5.42 -19.92
CA SER A 93 -8.99 -6.38 -19.39
C SER A 93 -9.64 -5.92 -18.09
N TYR A 94 -8.96 -5.11 -17.28
CA TYR A 94 -9.47 -4.59 -16.02
C TYR A 94 -9.87 -3.11 -16.08
N SER A 95 -9.58 -2.44 -17.21
CA SER A 95 -9.93 -1.04 -17.46
C SER A 95 -11.43 -0.79 -17.71
N VAL A 96 -12.20 -1.84 -18.02
CA VAL A 96 -13.64 -1.74 -18.38
C VAL A 96 -14.55 -2.41 -17.34
N ALA A 97 -13.97 -2.95 -16.26
CA ALA A 97 -14.72 -3.78 -15.36
C ALA A 97 -15.65 -2.93 -14.44
N SER A 98 -16.93 -3.30 -14.41
CA SER A 98 -18.01 -2.58 -13.73
C SER A 98 -18.11 -2.85 -12.23
N SER A 99 -17.36 -3.83 -11.71
CA SER A 99 -17.43 -4.23 -10.31
C SER A 99 -16.81 -3.18 -9.39
N GLU A 100 -17.54 -2.76 -8.37
CA GLU A 100 -17.08 -1.74 -7.42
C GLU A 100 -15.77 -2.10 -6.71
N SER A 101 -15.55 -3.38 -6.42
CA SER A 101 -14.32 -3.87 -5.79
C SER A 101 -13.06 -3.59 -6.61
N LEU A 102 -13.15 -3.48 -7.94
CA LEU A 102 -12.01 -3.17 -8.80
C LEU A 102 -11.57 -1.71 -8.71
N ARG A 103 -12.32 -0.84 -8.02
CA ARG A 103 -11.86 0.52 -7.68
C ARG A 103 -10.57 0.50 -6.87
N PHE A 104 -10.22 -0.59 -6.17
CA PHE A 104 -8.92 -0.71 -5.50
C PHE A 104 -7.72 -0.74 -6.46
N LEU A 105 -7.91 -1.04 -7.76
CA LEU A 105 -6.84 -1.00 -8.76
C LEU A 105 -6.20 0.39 -8.89
N ARG A 106 -6.93 1.47 -8.56
CA ARG A 106 -6.38 2.83 -8.56
C ARG A 106 -5.13 3.00 -7.70
N ASN A 107 -4.99 2.18 -6.65
CA ASN A 107 -3.81 2.20 -5.78
C ASN A 107 -2.54 1.63 -6.43
N PHE A 108 -2.65 1.07 -7.64
CA PHE A 108 -1.56 0.40 -8.36
C PHE A 108 -1.18 1.11 -9.67
N VAL A 109 -2.02 2.03 -10.17
CA VAL A 109 -1.78 2.76 -11.43
C VAL A 109 -0.96 4.03 -11.18
N ASP A 110 -1.25 4.77 -10.11
CA ASP A 110 -0.64 6.10 -9.83
C ASP A 110 0.39 6.09 -8.70
N ALA A 111 0.81 4.93 -8.20
CA ALA A 111 1.78 4.90 -7.10
C ALA A 111 3.15 5.37 -7.62
N PRO A 112 3.68 6.54 -7.17
CA PRO A 112 5.08 6.86 -7.40
C PRO A 112 5.88 5.68 -6.85
N GLN A 113 6.67 5.06 -7.72
CA GLN A 113 7.67 4.09 -7.29
C GLN A 113 8.43 4.77 -6.16
N GLN A 114 8.31 4.27 -4.92
CA GLN A 114 9.32 4.57 -3.92
C GLN A 114 10.59 3.94 -4.46
N THR A 115 11.31 4.70 -5.28
CA THR A 115 12.70 4.45 -5.61
C THR A 115 13.39 4.25 -4.27
N ALA A 116 13.97 3.06 -4.11
CA ALA A 116 14.86 2.78 -3.00
C ALA A 116 15.84 3.97 -2.87
N PRO A 117 16.24 4.38 -1.66
CA PRO A 117 17.28 5.38 -1.53
C PRO A 117 18.52 4.82 -2.24
N GLU A 118 18.94 5.50 -3.31
CA GLU A 118 20.25 5.29 -3.91
C GLU A 118 21.25 5.24 -2.76
N ARG A 119 21.94 4.09 -2.61
CA ARG A 119 23.12 4.05 -1.76
C ARG A 119 24.07 5.10 -2.31
N PRO A 120 24.56 6.06 -1.50
CA PRO A 120 25.66 6.88 -1.95
C PRO A 120 26.81 5.93 -2.27
N ALA A 121 27.29 5.99 -3.51
CA ALA A 121 28.52 5.33 -3.92
C ALA A 121 29.63 5.81 -2.97
N SER A 122 30.02 4.95 -2.04
CA SER A 122 31.19 5.17 -1.20
C SER A 122 32.40 5.14 -2.10
N SER A 123 32.84 6.33 -2.51
CA SER A 123 34.18 6.56 -3.03
C SER A 123 35.16 6.30 -1.89
N THR A 124 35.50 5.03 -1.66
CA THR A 124 36.67 4.67 -0.86
C THR A 124 37.86 4.77 -1.78
N GLN A 125 38.45 5.97 -1.79
CA GLN A 125 39.77 6.27 -2.32
C GLN A 125 40.77 5.34 -1.63
N LYS A 126 41.20 4.30 -2.35
CA LYS A 126 42.21 3.35 -1.90
C LYS A 126 43.58 3.99 -2.13
N GLU A 127 43.93 4.98 -1.31
CA GLU A 127 45.29 5.50 -1.27
C GLU A 127 46.18 4.44 -0.60
N ARG A 128 46.94 3.72 -1.43
CA ARG A 128 47.82 2.64 -0.99
C ARG A 128 49.26 3.00 -1.33
N ALA A 129 50.05 3.04 -0.26
CA ALA A 129 51.48 2.78 -0.16
C ALA A 129 52.45 3.86 -0.70
N GLN A 130 52.95 4.63 0.26
CA GLN A 130 54.31 5.16 0.29
C GLN A 130 55.32 4.05 -0.06
N THR A 131 56.09 4.26 -1.14
CA THR A 131 57.36 3.58 -1.38
C THR A 131 58.48 4.50 -0.94
N HIS A 132 59.11 4.11 0.15
CA HIS A 132 60.31 4.69 0.73
C HIS A 132 61.54 4.08 0.06
N ILE A 133 62.20 4.82 -0.84
CA ILE A 133 63.56 4.63 -1.38
C ILE A 133 63.93 6.04 -1.90
N GLU A 134 65.00 6.76 -1.57
CA GLU A 134 66.40 6.45 -1.29
C GLU A 134 67.04 7.70 -0.61
N SER A 135 67.97 7.52 0.31
CA SER A 135 68.76 8.63 0.90
C SER A 135 69.92 9.05 -0.02
N PRO A 136 70.18 10.35 -0.25
CA PRO A 136 71.42 10.78 -0.89
C PRO A 136 72.56 10.89 0.12
N LYS A 137 73.70 10.31 -0.27
CA LYS A 137 74.98 10.31 0.43
C LYS A 137 75.54 11.73 0.62
N LYS A 138 76.11 11.94 1.80
CA LYS A 138 76.87 13.11 2.26
C LYS A 138 78.05 13.42 1.31
N PHE A 139 78.26 14.71 1.02
CA PHE A 139 79.55 15.26 0.63
C PHE A 139 79.82 16.59 1.37
N PHE A 140 80.90 16.56 2.16
CA PHE A 140 81.88 17.59 2.56
C PHE A 140 81.47 19.04 2.83
N LEU A 141 81.86 19.51 4.03
CA LEU A 141 82.95 20.46 4.21
C LEU A 141 83.81 20.02 5.39
#